data_AF-A0A3C0IUH6-F1
#
_entry.id   AF-A0A3C0IUH6-F1
#
_cell.length_a   1.000
_cell.length_b   1.000
_cell.length_c   1.000
_cell.angle_alpha   90.00
_cell.angle_beta   90.00
_cell.angle_gamma   90.00
#
_symmetry.space_group_name_H-M   'P 1'
#
loop_
_entity.id
_entity.type
_entity.pdbx_description
1 polymer ?
#
loop_
_entity_poly.entity_id
_entity_poly.type
_entity_poly.pdbx_seq_one_letter_code
_entity_poly.pdbx_strand_id
1 'polypeptide(L)' 'LTNVVPGCGCTVTDFTSAPIAPKEEGYITATFDSNRSHGGVVRKSIYCQTNTKFKQKHELVFTGEVRDCNSCDY' A
#
# COMPACT_ATOMS: atom_id res chain seq x y z
N LEU A 1 0.55 4.43 -14.22
CA LEU A 1 0.09 3.11 -13.69
C LEU A 1 -1.30 2.82 -14.23
N THR A 2 -1.67 1.55 -14.46
CA THR A 2 -3.00 1.23 -15.05
C THR A 2 -4.02 0.73 -14.02
N ASN A 3 -3.56 0.15 -12.91
CA ASN A 3 -4.43 -0.28 -11.83
C ASN A 3 -3.63 -0.40 -10.53
N VAL A 4 -4.17 0.07 -9.40
CA VAL A 4 -3.57 -0.07 -8.06
C VAL A 4 -4.68 -0.50 -7.11
N VAL A 5 -4.51 -1.66 -6.47
CA VAL A 5 -5.53 -2.26 -5.60
C VAL A 5 -4.93 -2.58 -4.23
N PRO A 6 -5.50 -2.05 -3.14
CA PRO A 6 -5.11 -2.41 -1.77
C PRO A 6 -5.60 -3.81 -1.40
N GLY A 7 -4.84 -4.55 -0.61
CA GLY A 7 -5.21 -5.90 -0.15
C GLY A 7 -6.31 -5.96 0.92
N CYS A 8 -6.61 -4.86 1.63
CA CYS A 8 -7.71 -4.75 2.61
C CYS A 8 -8.35 -3.36 2.55
N GLY A 9 -9.61 -3.24 2.97
CA GLY A 9 -10.31 -1.95 3.12
C GLY A 9 -9.71 -1.00 4.17
N CYS A 10 -8.65 -1.43 4.86
CA CYS A 10 -7.85 -0.64 5.79
C CYS A 10 -6.66 0.08 5.14
N THR A 11 -6.49 -0.08 3.81
CA THR A 11 -5.45 0.60 3.03
C THR A 11 -6.10 1.41 1.93
N VAL A 12 -6.00 2.73 2.01
CA VAL A 12 -6.38 3.65 0.92
C VAL A 12 -5.16 3.88 0.05
N THR A 13 -5.31 3.82 -1.27
CA THR A 13 -4.20 4.02 -2.21
C THR A 13 -4.52 5.15 -3.18
N ASP A 14 -3.65 6.16 -3.24
CA ASP A 14 -3.59 7.13 -4.32
C ASP A 14 -2.33 6.87 -5.17
N PHE A 15 -2.35 7.19 -6.45
CA PHE A 15 -1.25 6.86 -7.35
C PHE A 15 -1.15 7.77 -8.57
N THR A 16 0.05 7.88 -9.15
CA THR A 16 0.26 8.56 -10.43
C THR A 16 -0.48 7.84 -11.56
N SER A 17 -1.65 8.39 -11.93
CA SER A 17 -2.51 7.92 -13.01
C SER A 17 -2.01 8.37 -14.39
N ALA A 18 -1.23 9.45 -14.45
CA ALA A 18 -0.58 9.90 -15.67
C ALA A 18 0.50 8.89 -16.15
N PRO A 19 0.81 8.86 -17.46
CA PRO A 19 1.95 8.12 -17.99
C PRO A 19 3.26 8.58 -17.34
N ILE A 20 4.09 7.63 -16.93
CA ILE A 20 5.44 7.88 -16.39
C ILE A 20 6.42 7.70 -17.57
N ALA A 21 7.13 8.77 -17.94
CA ALA A 21 8.07 8.73 -19.06
C ALA A 21 9.34 7.94 -18.70
N PRO A 22 10.15 7.51 -19.69
CA PRO A 22 11.42 6.85 -19.40
C PRO A 22 12.32 7.73 -18.53
N LYS A 23 12.85 7.16 -17.44
CA LYS A 23 13.71 7.83 -16.44
C LYS A 23 12.98 8.80 -15.50
N GLU A 24 11.67 8.95 -15.62
CA GLU A 24 10.85 9.68 -14.64
C GLU A 24 10.39 8.76 -13.50
N GLU A 25 9.96 9.39 -12.42
CA GLU A 25 9.40 8.70 -11.25
C GLU A 25 7.89 8.92 -11.16
N GLY A 26 7.18 7.92 -10.61
CA GLY A 26 5.78 8.04 -10.22
C GLY A 26 5.61 7.59 -8.78
N TYR A 27 4.55 8.04 -8.14
CA TYR A 27 4.32 7.83 -6.71
C TYR A 27 3.07 6.99 -6.47
N ILE A 28 3.13 6.18 -5.42
CA ILE A 28 1.99 5.47 -4.85
C ILE A 28 1.95 5.85 -3.37
N THR A 29 0.87 6.50 -2.96
CA THR A 29 0.63 6.89 -1.58
C THR A 29 -0.35 5.90 -0.98
N ALA A 30 0.06 5.21 0.09
CA ALA A 30 -0.80 4.27 0.79
C ALA A 30 -0.99 4.72 2.24
N THR A 31 -2.23 4.77 2.69
CA THR A 31 -2.60 5.10 4.07
C THR A 31 -3.16 3.88 4.75
N PHE A 32 -2.57 3.49 5.89
CA PHE A 32 -3.05 2.40 6.73
C PHE A 32 -3.69 2.96 8.00
N ASP A 33 -4.98 2.64 8.23
CA ASP A 33 -5.69 3.02 9.46
C ASP A 33 -5.54 1.93 10.53
N SER A 34 -4.61 2.14 11.46
CA SER A 34 -4.33 1.20 12.55
C SER A 34 -5.47 1.09 13.57
N ASN A 35 -6.36 2.09 13.70
CA ASN A 35 -7.49 2.05 14.64
C ASN A 35 -8.55 1.01 14.23
N ARG A 36 -8.52 0.56 12.97
CA ARG A 36 -9.39 -0.49 12.42
C ARG A 36 -8.67 -1.82 12.24
N SER A 37 -7.47 -1.94 12.78
CA SER A 37 -6.68 -3.18 12.76
C SER A 37 -6.60 -3.75 14.16
N HIS A 38 -6.50 -5.07 14.25
CA HIS A 38 -6.05 -5.73 15.48
C HIS A 38 -4.57 -5.42 15.72
N GLY A 39 -4.15 -5.42 16.97
CA GLY A 39 -2.75 -5.39 17.36
C GLY A 39 -1.97 -6.62 16.90
N GLY A 40 -0.64 -6.47 16.95
CA GLY A 40 0.33 -7.42 16.44
C GLY A 40 0.88 -7.03 15.08
N VAL A 41 1.52 -8.00 14.43
CA VAL A 41 2.22 -7.78 13.16
C VAL A 41 1.21 -7.63 12.03
N VAL A 42 1.29 -6.51 11.32
CA VAL A 42 0.53 -6.26 10.10
C VAL A 42 1.43 -6.47 8.89
N ARG A 43 0.90 -7.16 7.88
CA ARG A 43 1.49 -7.28 6.54
C ARG A 43 0.44 -6.86 5.54
N LYS A 44 0.73 -5.82 4.76
CA LYS A 44 -0.18 -5.27 3.76
C LYS A 44 0.48 -5.31 2.39
N SER A 45 -0.32 -5.71 1.40
CA SER A 45 0.09 -5.80 0.00
C SER A 45 -0.69 -4.78 -0.83
N ILE A 46 0.00 -4.13 -1.75
CA ILE A 46 -0.56 -3.26 -2.78
C ILE A 46 -0.19 -3.85 -4.12
N TYR A 47 -1.19 -4.19 -4.92
CA TYR A 47 -0.96 -4.74 -6.26
C TYR A 47 -1.03 -3.63 -7.29
N CYS A 48 0.04 -3.48 -8.06
CA CYS A 48 0.18 -2.45 -9.07
C CYS A 48 0.32 -3.08 -10.45
N GLN A 49 -0.36 -2.51 -11.44
CA GLN A 49 -0.24 -2.90 -12.83
C GLN A 49 0.39 -1.79 -13.66
N THR A 50 1.36 -2.17 -14.49
CA THR A 50 2.15 -1.32 -15.36
C THR A 50 2.08 -1.83 -16.80
N ASN A 51 2.43 -0.96 -17.76
CA ASN A 51 2.56 -1.30 -19.17
C ASN A 51 4.00 -1.73 -19.56
N THR A 52 4.83 -2.13 -18.58
CA THR A 52 6.21 -2.55 -18.81
C THR A 52 6.27 -3.93 -19.48
N LYS A 53 7.26 -4.13 -20.35
CA LYS A 53 7.50 -5.42 -21.01
C LYS A 53 7.99 -6.45 -19.97
N PHE A 54 7.70 -7.74 -20.21
CA PHE A 54 8.09 -8.91 -19.38
C PHE A 54 7.42 -9.05 -18.01
N LYS A 55 7.24 -7.98 -17.23
CA LYS A 55 6.52 -8.04 -15.94
C LYS A 55 5.61 -6.82 -15.81
N GLN A 56 4.31 -7.06 -15.79
CA GLN A 56 3.29 -6.02 -15.71
C GLN A 56 2.67 -5.91 -14.31
N LYS A 57 2.75 -6.98 -13.50
CA LYS A 57 2.19 -7.04 -12.16
C LYS A 57 3.31 -6.90 -11.13
N HIS A 58 3.13 -5.95 -10.22
CA HIS A 58 4.04 -5.68 -9.13
C HIS A 58 3.27 -5.76 -7.82
N GLU A 59 3.90 -6.32 -6.79
CA GLU A 59 3.38 -6.33 -5.43
C GLU A 59 4.32 -5.48 -4.58
N LEU A 60 3.76 -4.46 -3.92
CA LEU A 60 4.44 -3.68 -2.90
C LEU A 60 3.95 -4.17 -1.55
N VAL A 61 4.88 -4.51 -0.65
CA VAL A 61 4.55 -5.03 0.67
C VAL A 61 5.13 -4.10 1.71
N PHE A 62 4.30 -3.71 2.66
CA PHE A 62 4.76 -3.05 3.87
C PHE A 62 4.33 -3.86 5.10
N THR A 63 5.19 -3.85 6.11
CA THR A 63 4.97 -4.54 7.39
C THR A 63 5.13 -3.56 8.53
N GLY A 64 4.42 -3.79 9.62
CA GLY A 64 4.55 -3.01 10.84
C GLY A 64 4.02 -3.79 12.03
N GLU A 65 4.15 -3.21 13.21
CA GLU A 65 3.58 -3.73 14.44
C GLU A 65 2.59 -2.71 14.98
N VAL A 66 1.32 -3.09 15.09
CA VAL A 66 0.30 -2.28 15.75
C VAL A 66 0.29 -2.69 17.21
N ARG A 67 0.57 -1.75 18.11
CA ARG A 67 0.41 -2.00 19.54
C ARG A 67 -1.06 -1.85 19.88
N ASP A 68 -1.66 -2.88 20.46
CA ASP A 68 -2.99 -2.75 21.04
C ASP A 68 -2.90 -1.75 22.19
N CYS A 69 -3.59 -0.63 22.06
CA CYS A 69 -3.76 0.29 23.17
C CYS A 69 -4.94 -0.18 24.03
N ASN A 70 -4.78 -1.32 24.70
CA ASN A 70 -5.61 -1.71 25.84
C ASN A 70 -4.92 -1.38 27.18
N SER A 71 -3.84 -0.58 27.15
CA SER A 71 -3.11 -0.16 28.36
C SER A 71 -2.38 1.18 28.22
N CYS A 72 -2.84 2.12 27.38
CA CYS A 72 -2.26 3.48 27.39
C CYS A 72 -2.99 4.45 28.32
N ASP A 73 -3.97 3.95 29.08
CA ASP A 73 -4.57 4.71 30.18
C ASP A 73 -3.95 4.26 31.50
N TYR A 74 -3.13 5.16 32.06
CA TYR A 74 -2.48 5.20 33.38
C TYR A 74 -1.15 4.44 33.59
#